data_AF-A0A2W6Y8B6-F1
#
_entry.id   AF-A0A2W6Y8B6-F1
#
_cell.length_a   1.000
_cell.length_b   1.000
_cell.length_c   1.000
_cell.angle_alpha   90.00
_cell.angle_beta   90.00
_cell.angle_gamma   90.00
#
_symmetry.space_group_name_H-M   'P 1'
#
loop_
_entity.id
_entity.type
_entity.pdbx_description
1 polymer ?
#
loop_
_entity_poly.entity_id
_entity_poly.type
_entity_poly.pdbx_seq_one_letter_code
_entity_poly.pdbx_strand_id
1 'polypeptide(L)'
;MMLDNADKATPNRMLAGGEVLLLGGASKLSPIVGITPNPTVATSWATVDLTIDPASYLNGSAEEIAKLLSGPGPRPVRLVRTNAQPILLAYAQGCHALPPDLRDDVLYHERAAYVRDHAGFRSSLAAAMANRFADREPSPYPEASLYGGGFLSTEDARLSARWHASPWQDRPAIAAQFRDERLKAFANRLMLLEASQDMSPVAWQKGQAWLRERLTTEAAVPWLTLPMALRQVGELRAGLAEDEVGRRTHLDEIDRWLRQRSQYFQLAV
;
A
#
# COMPACT_ATOMS: atom_id res chain seq x y z
N MET A 1 11.91 24.72 3.14
CA MET A 1 12.53 23.67 3.97
C MET A 1 11.71 22.38 4.00
N MET A 2 10.57 22.27 4.71
CA MET A 2 9.76 21.03 4.64
C MET A 2 9.07 20.82 3.28
N LEU A 3 8.65 21.90 2.62
CA LEU A 3 8.09 21.83 1.25
C LEU A 3 9.12 21.32 0.23
N ASP A 4 10.42 21.48 0.49
CA ASP A 4 11.47 21.01 -0.43
C ASP A 4 11.53 19.47 -0.46
N ASN A 5 11.05 18.81 0.60
CA ASN A 5 10.91 17.35 0.66
C ASN A 5 9.74 16.82 -0.17
N ALA A 6 8.90 17.70 -0.75
CA ALA A 6 7.87 17.29 -1.69
C ALA A 6 8.47 16.77 -3.01
N ASP A 7 9.63 17.30 -3.42
CA ASP A 7 10.44 16.72 -4.48
C ASP A 7 11.30 15.58 -3.92
N LYS A 8 11.06 14.36 -4.40
CA LYS A 8 11.82 13.15 -4.03
C LYS A 8 13.33 13.31 -4.17
N ALA A 9 13.81 14.20 -5.04
CA ALA A 9 15.23 14.47 -5.21
C ALA A 9 15.88 15.01 -3.92
N THR A 10 15.16 15.82 -3.14
CA THR A 10 15.68 16.40 -1.89
C THR A 10 15.87 15.33 -0.81
N PRO A 11 14.86 14.52 -0.42
CA PRO A 11 15.08 13.44 0.54
C PRO A 11 16.11 12.42 0.06
N ASN A 12 16.16 12.11 -1.25
CA ASN A 12 17.19 11.22 -1.79
C ASN A 12 18.61 11.75 -1.55
N ARG A 13 18.87 13.05 -1.79
CA ARG A 13 20.17 13.66 -1.52
C ARG A 13 20.51 13.66 -0.02
N MET A 14 19.53 14.00 0.83
CA MET A 14 19.73 14.01 2.27
C MET A 14 20.11 12.60 2.78
N LEU A 15 19.37 11.57 2.38
CA LEU A 15 19.61 10.19 2.82
C LEU A 15 20.91 9.61 2.26
N ALA A 16 21.34 10.03 1.07
CA ALA A 16 22.61 9.64 0.50
C ALA A 16 23.83 10.34 1.13
N GLY A 17 23.62 11.47 1.82
CA GLY A 17 24.70 12.29 2.37
C GLY A 17 25.46 11.69 3.54
N GLY A 18 24.91 10.66 4.20
CA GLY A 18 25.54 10.01 5.35
C GLY A 18 25.56 10.84 6.64
N GLU A 19 24.93 12.01 6.63
CA GLU A 19 24.75 12.89 7.77
C GLU A 19 23.68 12.35 8.73
N VAL A 20 23.76 12.79 10.00
CA VAL A 20 22.67 12.56 10.96
C VAL A 20 21.49 13.46 10.60
N LEU A 21 20.33 12.84 10.42
CA LEU A 21 19.08 13.49 10.08
C LEU A 21 18.04 13.26 11.17
N LEU A 22 16.96 14.01 11.12
CA LEU A 22 15.77 13.77 11.92
C LEU A 22 14.64 13.30 11.02
N LEU A 23 14.10 12.12 11.33
CA LEU A 23 12.91 11.57 10.70
C LEU A 23 11.70 11.83 11.58
N GLY A 24 10.68 12.48 11.03
CA GLY A 24 9.39 12.64 11.70
C GLY A 24 8.54 11.37 11.65
N GLY A 25 8.11 10.91 12.82
CA GLY A 25 7.04 9.94 13.01
C GLY A 25 5.74 10.62 13.45
N ALA A 26 4.72 9.83 13.78
CA ALA A 26 3.40 10.33 14.16
C ALA A 26 3.41 11.23 15.41
N SER A 27 4.32 10.98 16.36
CA SER A 27 4.36 11.69 17.65
C SER A 27 5.75 12.19 18.06
N LYS A 28 6.80 11.89 17.29
CA LYS A 28 8.18 12.25 17.65
C LYS A 28 9.10 12.34 16.45
N LEU A 29 10.18 13.12 16.61
CA LEU A 29 11.35 13.06 15.73
C LEU A 29 12.29 11.94 16.22
N SER A 30 12.95 11.27 15.29
CA SER A 30 13.99 10.27 15.57
C SER A 30 15.28 10.65 14.84
N PRO A 31 16.42 10.75 15.54
CA PRO A 31 17.74 10.77 14.93
C PRO A 31 17.96 9.52 14.09
N ILE A 32 18.30 9.71 12.81
CA ILE A 32 18.53 8.62 11.86
C ILE A 32 19.75 8.88 10.99
N VAL A 33 20.25 7.83 10.34
CA VAL A 33 21.19 7.92 9.22
C VAL A 33 20.67 7.09 8.04
N GLY A 34 20.85 7.57 6.81
CA GLY A 34 20.55 6.83 5.59
C GLY A 34 21.66 5.82 5.26
N ILE A 35 21.28 4.59 4.89
CA ILE A 35 22.23 3.49 4.64
C ILE A 35 22.32 3.15 3.16
N THR A 36 21.19 2.77 2.56
CA THR A 36 21.17 2.35 1.16
C THR A 36 19.75 2.45 0.60
N PRO A 37 19.57 2.76 -0.70
CA PRO A 37 18.29 2.60 -1.36
C PRO A 37 17.86 1.13 -1.34
N ASN A 38 16.55 0.91 -1.36
CA ASN A 38 15.96 -0.40 -1.52
C ASN A 38 16.22 -0.89 -2.96
N PRO A 39 16.79 -2.10 -3.14
CA PRO A 39 17.16 -2.60 -4.46
C PRO A 39 15.98 -2.84 -5.40
N THR A 40 14.78 -3.08 -4.87
CA THR A 40 13.56 -3.35 -5.67
C THR A 40 12.62 -2.16 -5.75
N VAL A 41 12.79 -1.14 -4.90
CA VAL A 41 11.92 0.05 -4.85
C VAL A 41 12.77 1.31 -4.78
N ALA A 42 13.03 1.93 -5.94
CA ALA A 42 13.94 3.07 -6.07
C ALA A 42 13.55 4.30 -5.22
N THR A 43 12.28 4.45 -4.84
CA THR A 43 11.80 5.54 -3.97
C THR A 43 11.79 5.17 -2.49
N SER A 44 12.40 4.06 -2.11
CA SER A 44 12.49 3.63 -0.71
C SER A 44 13.96 3.55 -0.28
N TRP A 45 14.26 4.03 0.91
CA TRP A 45 15.58 4.01 1.53
C TRP A 45 15.52 3.30 2.86
N ALA A 46 16.54 2.50 3.16
CA ALA A 46 16.74 1.98 4.50
C ALA A 46 17.53 3.00 5.34
N THR A 47 17.02 3.26 6.54
CA THR A 47 17.59 4.18 7.52
C THR A 47 17.72 3.48 8.86
N VAL A 48 18.73 3.85 9.65
CA VAL A 48 18.90 3.36 11.01
C VAL A 48 18.42 4.40 12.02
N ASP A 49 17.65 3.98 13.02
CA ASP A 49 17.32 4.79 14.21
C ASP A 49 18.50 4.77 15.18
N LEU A 50 19.15 5.93 15.32
CA LEU A 50 20.37 6.08 16.09
C LEU A 50 20.11 6.14 17.60
N THR A 51 18.86 6.14 18.05
CA THR A 51 18.53 5.99 19.48
C THR A 51 18.73 4.56 19.97
N ILE A 52 18.70 3.58 19.06
CA ILE A 52 18.92 2.16 19.37
C ILE A 52 20.39 1.82 19.09
N ASP A 53 21.04 1.15 20.04
CA ASP A 53 22.45 0.77 19.92
C ASP A 53 22.68 -0.16 18.72
N PRO A 54 23.48 0.25 17.71
CA PRO A 54 23.78 -0.59 16.55
C PRO A 54 24.46 -1.92 16.90
N ALA A 55 25.21 -1.98 18.00
CA ALA A 55 25.89 -3.20 18.42
C ALA A 55 24.93 -4.38 18.62
N SER A 56 23.66 -4.10 18.92
CA SER A 56 22.66 -5.15 19.19
C SER A 56 22.13 -5.86 17.94
N TYR A 57 22.42 -5.37 16.72
CA TYR A 57 21.82 -5.94 15.50
C TYR A 57 22.69 -5.95 14.24
N LEU A 58 23.80 -5.18 14.17
CA LEU A 58 24.58 -5.06 12.93
C LEU A 58 25.20 -6.38 12.43
N ASN A 59 25.52 -7.31 13.35
CA ASN A 59 26.08 -8.62 13.01
C ASN A 59 25.04 -9.66 12.54
N GLY A 60 23.77 -9.28 12.44
CA GLY A 60 22.72 -10.19 12.00
C GLY A 60 22.86 -10.63 10.54
N SER A 61 22.44 -11.86 10.27
CA SER A 61 22.18 -12.37 8.92
C SER A 61 21.07 -11.57 8.21
N ALA A 62 20.94 -11.76 6.90
CA ALA A 62 19.86 -11.15 6.13
C ALA A 62 18.46 -11.53 6.67
N GLU A 63 18.29 -12.75 7.17
CA GLU A 63 17.02 -13.20 7.77
C GLU A 63 16.74 -12.52 9.12
N GLU A 64 17.76 -12.36 9.96
CA GLU A 64 17.63 -11.64 11.24
C GLU A 64 17.36 -10.16 11.00
N ILE A 65 18.05 -9.54 10.05
CA ILE A 65 17.81 -8.14 9.66
C ILE A 65 16.42 -7.96 9.04
N ALA A 66 15.92 -8.95 8.28
CA ALA A 66 14.55 -8.90 7.75
C ALA A 66 13.50 -8.84 8.87
N LYS A 67 13.74 -9.51 10.01
CA LYS A 67 12.86 -9.43 11.19
C LYS A 67 12.81 -8.01 11.78
N LEU A 68 13.90 -7.24 11.69
CA LEU A 68 13.94 -5.83 12.15
C LEU A 68 13.04 -4.90 11.33
N LEU A 69 12.78 -5.23 10.06
CA LEU A 69 11.93 -4.42 9.16
C LEU A 69 10.43 -4.59 9.41
N SER A 70 10.01 -5.71 10.01
CA SER A 70 8.60 -6.11 10.08
C SER A 70 8.13 -6.54 11.48
N GLY A 71 9.05 -6.76 12.43
CA GLY A 71 8.73 -7.26 13.77
C GLY A 71 8.01 -6.26 14.68
N PRO A 72 7.36 -6.76 15.76
CA PRO A 72 6.83 -5.92 16.82
C PRO A 72 7.96 -5.27 17.65
N GLY A 73 7.69 -4.12 18.27
CA GLY A 73 8.64 -3.42 19.15
C GLY A 73 9.47 -2.32 18.47
N PRO A 74 10.57 -1.88 19.13
CA PRO A 74 11.47 -0.86 18.60
C PRO A 74 12.05 -1.27 17.24
N ARG A 75 11.99 -0.37 16.25
CA ARG A 75 12.45 -0.64 14.87
C ARG A 75 13.78 0.06 14.62
N PRO A 76 14.93 -0.63 14.78
CA PRO A 76 16.25 -0.06 14.52
C PRO A 76 16.46 0.26 13.04
N VAL A 77 15.80 -0.48 12.15
CA VAL A 77 15.81 -0.19 10.71
C VAL A 77 14.42 0.26 10.27
N ARG A 78 14.36 1.37 9.54
CA ARG A 78 13.13 1.93 8.97
C ARG A 78 13.27 2.10 7.47
N LEU A 79 12.15 1.96 6.76
CA LEU A 79 12.09 2.29 5.35
C LEU A 79 11.42 3.66 5.17
N VAL A 80 12.17 4.60 4.61
CA VAL A 80 11.68 5.94 4.27
C VAL A 80 11.31 5.97 2.80
N ARG A 81 10.07 6.35 2.48
CA ARG A 81 9.60 6.52 1.10
C ARG A 81 9.78 7.97 0.67
N THR A 82 10.69 8.22 -0.26
CA THR A 82 11.02 9.59 -0.71
C THR A 82 9.96 10.21 -1.61
N ASN A 83 9.09 9.40 -2.21
CA ASN A 83 7.91 9.86 -2.95
C ASN A 83 6.65 10.01 -2.07
N ALA A 84 6.76 9.80 -0.75
CA ALA A 84 5.66 9.95 0.20
C ALA A 84 5.82 11.19 1.09
N GLN A 85 6.57 12.20 0.60
CA GLN A 85 6.82 13.47 1.29
C GLN A 85 7.27 13.28 2.75
N PRO A 86 8.40 12.58 2.98
CA PRO A 86 8.83 12.29 4.33
C PRO A 86 9.20 13.57 5.08
N ILE A 87 8.86 13.60 6.37
CA ILE A 87 9.36 14.64 7.28
C ILE A 87 10.82 14.30 7.58
N LEU A 88 11.73 14.98 6.89
CA LEU A 88 13.17 14.78 6.99
C LEU A 88 13.85 16.14 7.19
N LEU A 89 14.68 16.26 8.22
CA LEU A 89 15.37 17.50 8.57
C LEU A 89 16.85 17.21 8.82
N ALA A 90 17.72 18.20 8.62
CA ALA A 90 19.07 18.11 9.18
C ALA A 90 18.99 18.12 10.71
N TYR A 91 19.89 17.40 11.39
CA TYR A 91 19.85 17.33 12.86
C TYR A 91 19.86 18.70 13.53
N ALA A 92 20.77 19.58 13.10
CA ALA A 92 20.90 20.95 13.62
C ALA A 92 19.62 21.80 13.49
N GLN A 93 18.72 21.49 12.55
CA GLN A 93 17.49 22.24 12.33
C GLN A 93 16.36 21.85 13.30
N GLY A 94 16.40 20.64 13.85
CA GLY A 94 15.29 20.09 14.63
C GLY A 94 15.65 19.51 15.99
N CYS A 95 16.94 19.42 16.35
CA CYS A 95 17.38 18.78 17.60
C CYS A 95 16.79 19.45 18.86
N HIS A 96 16.51 20.75 18.80
CA HIS A 96 15.85 21.50 19.88
C HIS A 96 14.43 20.99 20.21
N ALA A 97 13.79 20.26 19.30
CA ALA A 97 12.46 19.65 19.50
C ALA A 97 12.54 18.22 20.08
N LEU A 98 13.72 17.63 20.23
CA LEU A 98 13.90 16.34 20.87
C LEU A 98 13.77 16.46 22.40
N PRO A 99 13.37 15.39 23.11
CA PRO A 99 13.55 15.29 24.56
C PRO A 99 15.02 15.51 24.95
N PRO A 100 15.32 16.16 26.10
CA PRO A 100 16.70 16.46 26.50
C PRO A 100 17.64 15.24 26.53
N ASP A 101 17.14 14.08 26.93
CA ASP A 101 17.85 12.80 26.98
C ASP A 101 18.16 12.19 25.59
N LEU A 102 17.54 12.74 24.53
CA LEU A 102 17.77 12.35 23.15
C LEU A 102 18.47 13.44 22.33
N ARG A 103 19.12 14.42 22.99
CA ARG A 103 19.91 15.49 22.33
C ARG A 103 21.41 15.21 22.36
N ASP A 104 21.81 13.98 22.03
CA ASP A 104 23.21 13.56 22.05
C ASP A 104 23.80 13.48 20.64
N ASP A 105 24.23 14.63 20.11
CA ASP A 105 24.78 14.75 18.76
C ASP A 105 26.04 13.88 18.55
N VAL A 106 26.93 13.88 19.55
CA VAL A 106 28.20 13.14 19.51
C VAL A 106 27.91 11.64 19.41
N LEU A 107 27.04 11.11 20.27
CA LEU A 107 26.64 9.71 20.23
C LEU A 107 26.04 9.31 18.87
N TYR A 108 25.19 10.16 18.28
CA TYR A 108 24.56 9.86 17.00
C TYR A 108 25.55 9.86 15.85
N HIS A 109 26.53 10.77 15.85
CA HIS A 109 27.61 10.74 14.86
C HIS A 109 28.53 9.51 15.01
N GLU A 110 28.85 9.11 16.25
CA GLU A 110 29.60 7.88 16.52
C GLU A 110 28.85 6.63 16.03
N ARG A 111 27.55 6.52 16.35
CA ARG A 111 26.70 5.40 15.90
C ARG A 111 26.52 5.39 14.39
N ALA A 112 26.37 6.56 13.76
CA ALA A 112 26.27 6.66 12.30
C ALA A 112 27.56 6.19 11.61
N ALA A 113 28.74 6.55 12.17
CA ALA A 113 30.02 6.05 11.70
C ALA A 113 30.13 4.53 11.87
N TYR A 114 29.77 4.01 13.05
CA TYR A 114 29.80 2.58 13.31
C TYR A 114 28.93 1.78 12.32
N VAL A 115 27.72 2.22 12.05
CA VAL A 115 26.83 1.56 11.09
C VAL A 115 27.39 1.60 9.66
N ARG A 116 27.98 2.73 9.26
CA ARG A 116 28.55 2.92 7.92
C ARG A 116 29.78 2.04 7.68
N ASP A 117 30.63 1.93 8.69
CA ASP A 117 31.91 1.23 8.60
C ASP A 117 31.77 -0.27 8.92
N HIS A 118 30.58 -0.72 9.36
CA HIS A 118 30.31 -2.11 9.66
C HIS A 118 30.31 -2.98 8.40
N ALA A 119 31.26 -3.92 8.35
CA ALA A 119 31.43 -4.83 7.24
C ALA A 119 30.24 -5.79 7.11
N GLY A 120 29.56 -5.73 5.97
CA GLY A 120 28.51 -6.69 5.61
C GLY A 120 27.09 -6.27 5.97
N PHE A 121 26.88 -5.36 6.93
CA PHE A 121 25.52 -4.93 7.29
C PHE A 121 24.73 -4.37 6.10
N ARG A 122 25.35 -3.50 5.29
CA ARG A 122 24.71 -2.94 4.10
C ARG A 122 24.28 -4.02 3.10
N SER A 123 25.10 -5.04 2.88
CA SER A 123 24.81 -6.15 1.97
C SER A 123 23.69 -7.03 2.52
N SER A 124 23.75 -7.39 3.80
CA SER A 124 22.70 -8.16 4.47
C SER A 124 21.36 -7.43 4.48
N LEU A 125 21.38 -6.11 4.69
CA LEU A 125 20.19 -5.27 4.63
C LEU A 125 19.59 -5.17 3.22
N ALA A 126 20.43 -5.05 2.18
CA ALA A 126 19.96 -5.08 0.80
C ALA A 126 19.32 -6.43 0.46
N ALA A 127 19.94 -7.55 0.84
CA ALA A 127 19.39 -8.89 0.67
C ALA A 127 18.07 -9.07 1.42
N ALA A 128 18.00 -8.62 2.68
CA ALA A 128 16.79 -8.64 3.50
C ALA A 128 15.63 -7.88 2.84
N MET A 129 15.90 -6.70 2.26
CA MET A 129 14.88 -5.93 1.54
C MET A 129 14.43 -6.59 0.24
N ALA A 130 15.35 -7.19 -0.52
CA ALA A 130 15.04 -7.88 -1.77
C ALA A 130 14.16 -9.12 -1.53
N ASN A 131 14.46 -9.89 -0.48
CA ASN A 131 13.76 -11.14 -0.17
C ASN A 131 12.49 -10.94 0.65
N ARG A 132 12.19 -9.72 1.12
CA ARG A 132 11.10 -9.42 2.04
C ARG A 132 9.72 -9.93 1.59
N PHE A 133 9.49 -9.99 0.28
CA PHE A 133 8.22 -10.40 -0.32
C PHE A 133 8.37 -11.56 -1.31
N ALA A 134 9.48 -12.30 -1.26
CA ALA A 134 9.74 -13.40 -2.19
C ALA A 134 8.67 -14.50 -2.11
N ASP A 135 8.19 -14.79 -0.91
CA ASP A 135 7.19 -15.85 -0.67
C ASP A 135 5.73 -15.38 -0.84
N ARG A 136 5.51 -14.13 -1.28
CA ARG A 136 4.15 -13.60 -1.40
C ARG A 136 3.51 -14.06 -2.71
N GLU A 137 2.54 -14.96 -2.58
CA GLU A 137 1.70 -15.37 -3.70
C GLU A 137 0.96 -14.17 -4.32
N PRO A 138 0.99 -14.02 -5.66
CA PRO A 138 0.20 -13.01 -6.36
C PRO A 138 -1.29 -13.20 -6.10
N SER A 139 -2.01 -12.10 -5.89
CA SER A 139 -3.46 -12.18 -5.79
C SER A 139 -4.06 -12.56 -7.15
N PRO A 140 -4.98 -13.52 -7.24
CA PRO A 140 -5.70 -13.82 -8.48
C PRO A 140 -6.69 -12.72 -8.86
N TYR A 141 -6.89 -11.72 -7.99
CA TYR A 141 -7.86 -10.66 -8.15
C TYR A 141 -7.20 -9.39 -8.69
N PRO A 142 -7.59 -8.90 -9.90
CA PRO A 142 -7.00 -7.70 -10.51
C PRO A 142 -6.97 -6.48 -9.58
N GLU A 143 -8.03 -6.23 -8.83
CA GLU A 143 -8.16 -5.14 -7.87
C GLU A 143 -7.18 -5.21 -6.67
N ALA A 144 -6.66 -6.41 -6.36
CA ALA A 144 -5.65 -6.61 -5.34
C ALA A 144 -4.23 -6.74 -5.93
N SER A 145 -4.05 -6.38 -7.21
CA SER A 145 -2.79 -6.52 -7.96
C SER A 145 -2.21 -5.19 -8.45
N LEU A 146 -2.62 -4.05 -7.88
CA LEU A 146 -2.13 -2.71 -8.28
C LEU A 146 -0.60 -2.61 -8.29
N TYR A 147 0.05 -3.21 -7.29
CA TYR A 147 1.51 -3.28 -7.19
C TYR A 147 2.09 -4.66 -7.61
N GLY A 148 1.23 -5.60 -8.00
CA GLY A 148 1.64 -6.90 -8.54
C GLY A 148 1.89 -6.80 -10.04
N GLY A 149 2.81 -7.60 -10.60
CA GLY A 149 3.05 -7.63 -12.05
C GLY A 149 3.71 -6.37 -12.65
N GLY A 150 4.07 -5.38 -11.84
CA GLY A 150 4.78 -4.18 -12.28
C GLY A 150 3.90 -3.13 -12.97
N PHE A 151 4.58 -2.12 -13.55
CA PHE A 151 3.96 -1.03 -14.27
C PHE A 151 3.44 -1.48 -15.65
N LEU A 152 2.44 -0.76 -16.16
CA LEU A 152 1.92 -0.98 -17.51
C LEU A 152 3.02 -0.74 -18.56
N SER A 153 2.97 -1.51 -19.64
CA SER A 153 3.80 -1.25 -20.81
C SER A 153 3.44 0.10 -21.44
N THR A 154 4.37 0.72 -22.18
CA THR A 154 4.09 1.97 -22.92
C THR A 154 2.94 1.80 -23.91
N GLU A 155 2.82 0.62 -24.53
CA GLU A 155 1.74 0.28 -25.44
C GLU A 155 0.40 0.20 -24.71
N ASP A 156 0.33 -0.53 -23.60
CA ASP A 156 -0.90 -0.61 -22.78
C ASP A 156 -1.30 0.77 -22.25
N ALA A 157 -0.35 1.59 -21.80
CA ALA A 157 -0.63 2.96 -21.35
C ALA A 157 -1.24 3.82 -22.46
N ARG A 158 -0.72 3.73 -23.70
CA ARG A 158 -1.30 4.41 -24.86
C ARG A 158 -2.69 3.88 -25.21
N LEU A 159 -2.88 2.56 -25.17
CA LEU A 159 -4.18 1.93 -25.39
C LEU A 159 -5.19 2.37 -24.34
N SER A 160 -4.80 2.48 -23.06
CA SER A 160 -5.67 2.95 -21.98
C SER A 160 -6.12 4.39 -22.21
N ALA A 161 -5.21 5.29 -22.59
CA ALA A 161 -5.55 6.67 -22.91
C ALA A 161 -6.55 6.74 -24.09
N ARG A 162 -6.30 5.98 -25.15
CA ARG A 162 -7.22 5.89 -26.30
C ARG A 162 -8.58 5.33 -25.90
N TRP A 163 -8.60 4.28 -25.07
CA TRP A 163 -9.83 3.66 -24.57
C TRP A 163 -10.70 4.69 -23.83
N HIS A 164 -10.11 5.47 -22.91
CA HIS A 164 -10.84 6.50 -22.18
C HIS A 164 -11.34 7.65 -23.06
N ALA A 165 -10.58 8.01 -24.10
CA ALA A 165 -10.95 9.09 -25.02
C ALA A 165 -11.99 8.67 -26.09
N SER A 166 -12.23 7.37 -26.27
CA SER A 166 -13.12 6.86 -27.32
C SER A 166 -14.57 6.76 -26.84
N PRO A 167 -15.56 6.87 -27.74
CA PRO A 167 -16.95 6.50 -27.46
C PRO A 167 -17.09 5.05 -26.99
N TRP A 168 -18.15 4.75 -26.22
CA TRP A 168 -18.34 3.42 -25.62
C TRP A 168 -18.41 2.29 -26.65
N GLN A 169 -19.02 2.50 -27.81
CA GLN A 169 -19.13 1.50 -28.87
C GLN A 169 -17.78 1.04 -29.45
N ASP A 170 -16.74 1.87 -29.38
CA ASP A 170 -15.40 1.57 -29.93
C ASP A 170 -14.48 0.90 -28.90
N ARG A 171 -14.82 1.03 -27.62
CA ARG A 171 -14.00 0.56 -26.49
C ARG A 171 -13.77 -0.97 -26.44
N PRO A 172 -14.71 -1.85 -26.83
CA PRO A 172 -14.46 -3.29 -26.87
C PRO A 172 -13.29 -3.67 -27.77
N ALA A 173 -13.20 -3.07 -28.96
CA ALA A 173 -12.15 -3.36 -29.93
C ALA A 173 -10.78 -2.88 -29.43
N ILE A 174 -10.75 -1.77 -28.68
CA ILE A 174 -9.52 -1.28 -28.03
C ILE A 174 -9.13 -2.19 -26.86
N ALA A 175 -10.09 -2.60 -26.02
CA ALA A 175 -9.83 -3.44 -24.86
C ALA A 175 -9.25 -4.82 -25.23
N ALA A 176 -9.66 -5.36 -26.38
CA ALA A 176 -9.11 -6.62 -26.91
C ALA A 176 -7.61 -6.54 -27.24
N GLN A 177 -7.04 -5.34 -27.38
CA GLN A 177 -5.63 -5.12 -27.71
C GLN A 177 -4.72 -5.03 -26.47
N PHE A 178 -5.28 -4.92 -25.26
CA PHE A 178 -4.45 -4.89 -24.05
C PHE A 178 -3.63 -6.18 -23.93
N ARG A 179 -2.37 -6.06 -23.50
CA ARG A 179 -1.54 -7.22 -23.15
C ARG A 179 -1.67 -7.56 -21.67
N ASP A 180 -1.84 -6.53 -20.83
CA ASP A 180 -2.06 -6.71 -19.41
C ASP A 180 -3.50 -7.22 -19.13
N GLU A 181 -3.61 -8.42 -18.58
CA GLU A 181 -4.90 -9.04 -18.24
C GLU A 181 -5.71 -8.23 -17.22
N ARG A 182 -5.04 -7.44 -16.36
CA ARG A 182 -5.72 -6.56 -15.40
C ARG A 182 -6.51 -5.50 -16.15
N LEU A 183 -5.94 -4.92 -17.20
CA LEU A 183 -6.62 -3.91 -18.02
C LEU A 183 -7.82 -4.49 -18.76
N LYS A 184 -7.73 -5.72 -19.30
CA LYS A 184 -8.88 -6.40 -19.90
C LYS A 184 -10.00 -6.59 -18.89
N ALA A 185 -9.66 -7.08 -17.68
CA ALA A 185 -10.63 -7.27 -16.61
C ALA A 185 -11.31 -5.95 -16.21
N PHE A 186 -10.54 -4.87 -15.99
CA PHE A 186 -11.09 -3.58 -15.62
C PHE A 186 -11.92 -2.94 -16.73
N ALA A 187 -11.48 -3.02 -17.98
CA ALA A 187 -12.25 -2.50 -19.12
C ALA A 187 -13.62 -3.19 -19.23
N ASN A 188 -13.66 -4.52 -19.15
CA ASN A 188 -14.91 -5.28 -19.20
C ASN A 188 -15.86 -4.94 -18.04
N ARG A 189 -15.31 -4.79 -16.82
CA ARG A 189 -16.11 -4.43 -15.64
C ARG A 189 -16.66 -3.01 -15.74
N LEU A 190 -15.85 -2.05 -16.20
CA LEU A 190 -16.28 -0.67 -16.35
C LEU A 190 -17.34 -0.55 -17.46
N MET A 191 -17.21 -1.30 -18.55
CA MET A 191 -18.26 -1.39 -19.57
C MET A 191 -19.56 -1.98 -19.02
N LEU A 192 -19.49 -3.05 -18.22
CA LEU A 192 -20.67 -3.66 -17.60
C LEU A 192 -21.44 -2.66 -16.73
N LEU A 193 -20.74 -1.80 -15.99
CA LEU A 193 -21.33 -0.85 -15.06
C LEU A 193 -21.87 0.40 -15.75
N GLU A 194 -21.16 0.93 -16.75
CA GLU A 194 -21.42 2.26 -17.30
C GLU A 194 -22.05 2.23 -18.70
N ALA A 195 -21.85 1.16 -19.47
CA ALA A 195 -22.21 1.09 -20.88
C ALA A 195 -22.58 -0.34 -21.32
N SER A 196 -23.41 -1.00 -20.51
CA SER A 196 -23.80 -2.40 -20.75
C SER A 196 -24.49 -2.61 -22.12
N GLN A 197 -25.15 -1.57 -22.65
CA GLN A 197 -25.79 -1.56 -23.96
C GLN A 197 -24.80 -1.65 -25.13
N ASP A 198 -23.55 -1.22 -24.93
CA ASP A 198 -22.49 -1.25 -25.94
C ASP A 198 -21.67 -2.55 -25.87
N MET A 199 -22.04 -3.47 -24.98
CA MET A 199 -21.43 -4.80 -24.88
C MET A 199 -22.12 -5.77 -25.83
N SER A 200 -21.35 -6.72 -26.38
CA SER A 200 -21.95 -7.88 -27.05
C SER A 200 -22.80 -8.69 -26.06
N PRO A 201 -23.87 -9.38 -26.52
CA PRO A 201 -24.70 -10.20 -25.64
C PRO A 201 -23.90 -11.23 -24.82
N VAL A 202 -22.89 -11.84 -25.43
CA VAL A 202 -22.00 -12.81 -24.77
C VAL A 202 -21.17 -12.14 -23.67
N ALA A 203 -20.58 -10.98 -23.95
CA ALA A 203 -19.78 -10.26 -22.97
C ALA A 203 -20.63 -9.75 -21.80
N TRP A 204 -21.83 -9.24 -22.11
CA TRP A 204 -22.82 -8.82 -21.11
C TRP A 204 -23.21 -9.98 -20.19
N GLN A 205 -23.58 -11.13 -20.76
CA GLN A 205 -23.98 -12.32 -20.00
C GLN A 205 -22.84 -12.81 -19.08
N LYS A 206 -21.61 -12.88 -19.60
CA LYS A 206 -20.42 -13.23 -18.79
C LYS A 206 -20.18 -12.22 -17.67
N GLY A 207 -20.32 -10.92 -17.95
CA GLY A 207 -20.20 -9.85 -16.97
C GLY A 207 -21.25 -9.95 -15.86
N GLN A 208 -22.51 -10.18 -16.21
CA GLN A 208 -23.60 -10.36 -15.25
C GLN A 208 -23.40 -11.60 -14.37
N ALA A 209 -22.98 -12.73 -14.95
CA ALA A 209 -22.62 -13.93 -14.20
C ALA A 209 -21.47 -13.66 -13.22
N TRP A 210 -20.39 -12.99 -13.68
CA TRP A 210 -19.29 -12.58 -12.81
C TRP A 210 -19.76 -11.66 -11.67
N LEU A 211 -20.58 -10.64 -11.97
CA LEU A 211 -21.06 -9.69 -10.97
C LEU A 211 -21.96 -10.36 -9.93
N ARG A 212 -22.82 -11.29 -10.38
CA ARG A 212 -23.66 -12.09 -9.49
C ARG A 212 -22.81 -12.90 -8.54
N GLU A 213 -21.90 -13.74 -9.06
CA GLU A 213 -20.97 -14.53 -8.24
C GLU A 213 -20.21 -13.62 -7.26
N ARG A 214 -19.70 -12.49 -7.75
CA ARG A 214 -18.94 -11.53 -6.94
C ARG A 214 -19.74 -11.01 -5.74
N LEU A 215 -21.04 -10.80 -5.91
CA LEU A 215 -21.92 -10.23 -4.88
C LEU A 215 -22.61 -11.29 -4.01
N THR A 216 -22.81 -12.51 -4.50
CA THR A 216 -23.63 -13.51 -3.80
C THR A 216 -22.88 -14.74 -3.34
N THR A 217 -21.61 -14.91 -3.70
CA THR A 217 -20.82 -16.06 -3.27
C THR A 217 -20.78 -16.21 -1.75
N GLU A 218 -20.87 -17.45 -1.26
CA GLU A 218 -20.72 -17.81 0.15
C GLU A 218 -19.30 -18.31 0.46
N ALA A 219 -18.44 -18.42 -0.56
CA ALA A 219 -17.05 -18.80 -0.39
C ALA A 219 -16.28 -17.77 0.46
N ALA A 220 -15.19 -18.21 1.08
CA ALA A 220 -14.28 -17.32 1.79
C ALA A 220 -13.54 -16.41 0.79
N VAL A 221 -13.91 -15.13 0.76
CA VAL A 221 -13.37 -14.12 -0.16
C VAL A 221 -12.94 -12.86 0.59
N PRO A 222 -11.93 -12.12 0.09
CA PRO A 222 -11.38 -10.95 0.79
C PRO A 222 -12.21 -9.66 0.64
N TRP A 223 -13.42 -9.74 0.09
CA TRP A 223 -14.35 -8.61 -0.06
C TRP A 223 -15.68 -8.91 0.63
N LEU A 224 -16.51 -7.87 0.79
CA LEU A 224 -17.83 -8.01 1.39
C LEU A 224 -18.85 -8.45 0.33
N THR A 225 -19.49 -9.60 0.54
CA THR A 225 -20.63 -10.08 -0.27
C THR A 225 -21.96 -9.67 0.36
N LEU A 226 -23.06 -9.74 -0.39
CA LEU A 226 -24.41 -9.43 0.12
C LEU A 226 -24.80 -10.34 1.32
N PRO A 227 -24.59 -11.67 1.28
CA PRO A 227 -24.83 -12.51 2.46
C PRO A 227 -23.96 -12.12 3.66
N MET A 228 -22.67 -11.83 3.45
CA MET A 228 -21.77 -11.38 4.52
C MET A 228 -22.23 -10.05 5.12
N ALA A 229 -22.59 -9.08 4.28
CA ALA A 229 -23.07 -7.77 4.72
C ALA A 229 -24.34 -7.88 5.56
N LEU A 230 -25.30 -8.71 5.13
CA LEU A 230 -26.54 -8.94 5.88
C LEU A 230 -26.28 -9.59 7.25
N ARG A 231 -25.33 -10.54 7.33
CA ARG A 231 -24.90 -11.11 8.63
C ARG A 231 -24.27 -10.05 9.52
N GLN A 232 -23.33 -9.25 9.00
CA GLN A 232 -22.67 -8.19 9.75
C GLN A 232 -23.65 -7.13 10.25
N VAL A 233 -24.68 -6.77 9.47
CA VAL A 233 -25.73 -5.86 9.92
C VAL A 233 -26.53 -6.45 11.09
N GLY A 234 -26.83 -7.75 11.04
CA GLY A 234 -27.48 -8.46 12.14
C GLY A 234 -26.64 -8.46 13.42
N GLU A 235 -25.35 -8.76 13.31
CA GLU A 235 -24.38 -8.75 14.43
C GLU A 235 -24.24 -7.35 15.03
N LEU A 236 -24.10 -6.32 14.19
CA LEU A 236 -24.02 -4.93 14.64
C LEU A 236 -25.30 -4.50 15.35
N ARG A 237 -26.48 -4.87 14.82
CA ARG A 237 -27.78 -4.53 15.41
C ARG A 237 -27.96 -5.21 16.77
N ALA A 238 -27.53 -6.45 16.93
CA ALA A 238 -27.61 -7.19 18.19
C ALA A 238 -26.73 -6.57 19.30
N GLY A 239 -25.64 -5.91 18.92
CA GLY A 239 -24.74 -5.22 19.85
C GLY A 239 -25.10 -3.77 20.17
N LEU A 240 -26.18 -3.21 19.62
CA LEU A 240 -26.58 -1.82 19.88
C LEU A 240 -27.24 -1.65 21.24
N ALA A 241 -26.85 -0.59 21.96
CA ALA A 241 -27.60 -0.10 23.11
C ALA A 241 -28.97 0.48 22.68
N GLU A 242 -29.88 0.64 23.64
CA GLU A 242 -31.24 1.14 23.38
C GLU A 242 -31.25 2.61 22.94
N ASP A 243 -30.31 3.41 23.46
CA ASP A 243 -30.18 4.85 23.21
C ASP A 243 -29.45 5.18 21.89
N GLU A 244 -28.84 4.19 21.21
CA GLU A 244 -28.20 4.34 19.91
C GLU A 244 -29.20 4.42 18.73
N VAL A 245 -30.27 5.22 18.87
CA VAL A 245 -31.39 5.31 17.92
C VAL A 245 -30.91 5.67 16.51
N GLY A 246 -30.02 6.66 16.38
CA GLY A 246 -29.50 7.08 15.07
C GLY A 246 -28.70 5.99 14.35
N ARG A 247 -27.94 5.18 15.10
CA ARG A 247 -27.18 4.06 14.53
C ARG A 247 -28.11 2.92 14.11
N ARG A 248 -29.18 2.67 14.88
CA ARG A 248 -30.24 1.73 14.52
C ARG A 248 -30.91 2.13 13.20
N THR A 249 -31.30 3.39 13.05
CA THR A 249 -31.90 3.90 11.80
C THR A 249 -30.99 3.67 10.59
N HIS A 250 -29.69 3.99 10.70
CA HIS A 250 -28.74 3.73 9.60
C HIS A 250 -28.62 2.24 9.26
N LEU A 251 -28.57 1.35 10.25
CA LEU A 251 -28.54 -0.09 10.00
C LEU A 251 -29.81 -0.59 9.31
N ASP A 252 -30.97 -0.03 9.63
CA ASP A 252 -32.24 -0.39 9.00
C ASP A 252 -32.30 0.07 7.54
N GLU A 253 -31.74 1.24 7.22
CA GLU A 253 -31.60 1.70 5.84
C GLU A 253 -30.63 0.82 5.04
N ILE A 254 -29.49 0.47 5.62
CA ILE A 254 -28.51 -0.43 4.99
C ILE A 254 -29.10 -1.81 4.77
N ASP A 255 -29.76 -2.40 5.78
CA ASP A 255 -30.43 -3.70 5.67
C ASP A 255 -31.47 -3.71 4.54
N ARG A 256 -32.31 -2.66 4.48
CA ARG A 256 -33.32 -2.51 3.41
C ARG A 256 -32.67 -2.48 2.04
N TRP A 257 -31.62 -1.67 1.86
CA TRP A 257 -30.89 -1.57 0.59
C TRP A 257 -30.24 -2.90 0.20
N LEU A 258 -29.59 -3.59 1.15
CA LEU A 258 -28.96 -4.89 0.92
C LEU A 258 -29.97 -5.97 0.53
N ARG A 259 -31.14 -6.02 1.18
CA ARG A 259 -32.22 -6.97 0.86
C ARG A 259 -32.78 -6.74 -0.53
N GLN A 260 -33.06 -5.48 -0.89
CA GLN A 260 -33.50 -5.12 -2.24
C GLN A 260 -32.48 -5.57 -3.29
N ARG A 261 -31.19 -5.37 -3.01
CA ARG A 261 -30.14 -5.78 -3.94
C ARG A 261 -29.99 -7.30 -4.03
N SER A 262 -30.12 -8.02 -2.91
CA SER A 262 -30.09 -9.48 -2.87
C SER A 262 -31.23 -10.08 -3.70
N GLN A 263 -32.45 -9.56 -3.54
CA GLN A 263 -33.63 -10.01 -4.31
C GLN A 263 -33.43 -9.83 -5.83
N TYR A 264 -32.85 -8.69 -6.25
CA TYR A 264 -32.53 -8.46 -7.66
C TYR A 264 -31.65 -9.57 -8.25
N PHE A 265 -30.59 -9.97 -7.54
CA PHE A 265 -29.66 -11.00 -8.03
C PHE A 265 -30.18 -12.44 -7.89
N GLN A 266 -31.19 -12.67 -7.04
CA GLN A 266 -31.89 -13.96 -6.94
C GLN A 266 -32.93 -14.14 -8.06
N LEU A 267 -33.60 -13.07 -8.48
CA LEU A 267 -34.69 -13.11 -9.45
C LEU A 267 -34.23 -12.89 -10.90
N ALA A 268 -33.09 -12.25 -11.12
CA ALA A 268 -32.47 -12.14 -12.44
C ALA A 268 -31.84 -13.49 -12.82
N VAL A 269 -32.65 -14.48 -13.20
CA VAL A 269 -32.18 -15.75 -13.79
C VAL A 269 -31.97 -15.57 -15.29
#